data_AF-A0A366EEH8-F1
#
_entry.id   AF-A0A366EEH8-F1
#
_cell.length_a   1.000
_cell.length_b   1.000
_cell.length_c   1.000
_cell.angle_alpha   90.00
_cell.angle_beta   90.00
_cell.angle_gamma   90.00
#
_symmetry.space_group_name_H-M   'P 1'
#
loop_
_entity.id
_entity.type
_entity.pdbx_description
1 polymer ?
#
loop_
_entity_poly.entity_id
_entity_poly.type
_entity_poly.pdbx_seq_one_letter_code
_entity_poly.pdbx_strand_id
1 'polypeptide(L)'
;MYSFIFYVVITSAAYFIVEKIARRGWNIPYNRKSGFEGHGTIHTWVIRIGWTVFFICAVFFEAELVGAMIIVLLMGFEAFMQWRMKKAEREYIMTLLDLVFFIIFITVGYTFDFLV
;
A
#
# COMPACT_ATOMS: atom_id res chain seq x y z
N MET A 1 2.28 -10.95 -21.27
CA MET A 1 2.63 -11.76 -20.06
C MET A 1 4.09 -11.59 -19.63
N TYR A 2 5.09 -11.88 -20.46
CA TYR A 2 6.51 -11.69 -20.08
C TYR A 2 6.87 -10.22 -19.78
N SER A 3 6.38 -9.26 -20.58
CA SER A 3 6.59 -7.83 -20.32
C SER A 3 5.97 -7.36 -19.00
N PHE A 4 4.81 -7.93 -18.63
CA PHE A 4 4.15 -7.65 -17.35
C PHE A 4 4.94 -8.21 -16.16
N ILE A 5 5.41 -9.47 -16.25
CA ILE A 5 6.24 -10.08 -15.20
C ILE A 5 7.55 -9.29 -15.03
N PHE A 6 8.18 -8.91 -16.14
CA PHE A 6 9.40 -8.10 -16.13
C PHE A 6 9.16 -6.72 -15.49
N TYR A 7 8.05 -6.05 -15.83
CA TYR A 7 7.63 -4.81 -15.20
C TYR A 7 7.50 -4.96 -13.68
N VAL A 8 6.75 -5.98 -13.21
CA VAL A 8 6.57 -6.26 -11.77
C VAL A 8 7.91 -6.50 -11.07
N VAL A 9 8.82 -7.26 -11.67
CA VAL A 9 10.13 -7.56 -11.06
C VAL A 9 10.98 -6.30 -10.94
N ILE A 10 11.07 -5.49 -12.00
CA ILE A 10 11.88 -4.26 -11.99
C ILE A 10 11.32 -3.24 -11.00
N THR A 11 10.00 -3.00 -11.03
CA THR A 11 9.39 -2.02 -10.15
C THR A 11 9.52 -2.45 -8.69
N SER A 12 9.33 -3.75 -8.40
CA SER A 12 9.54 -4.30 -7.06
C SER A 12 10.99 -4.13 -6.59
N ALA A 13 11.96 -4.42 -7.46
CA ALA A 13 13.38 -4.22 -7.15
C ALA A 13 13.70 -2.73 -6.87
N ALA A 14 13.17 -1.82 -7.70
CA ALA A 14 13.31 -0.38 -7.49
C ALA A 14 12.70 0.06 -6.16
N TYR A 15 11.51 -0.42 -5.83
CA TYR A 15 10.86 -0.16 -4.55
C TYR A 15 11.71 -0.61 -3.37
N PHE A 16 12.26 -1.83 -3.38
CA PHE A 16 13.13 -2.30 -2.28
C PHE A 16 14.37 -1.41 -2.08
N ILE A 17 14.93 -0.89 -3.16
CA ILE A 17 16.06 0.05 -3.09
C ILE A 17 15.62 1.37 -2.44
N VAL A 18 14.50 1.93 -2.89
CA VAL A 18 13.94 3.17 -2.34
C VAL A 18 13.58 2.99 -0.86
N GLU A 19 12.93 1.88 -0.52
CA GLU A 19 12.57 1.53 0.85
C GLU A 19 13.80 1.50 1.76
N LYS A 20 14.87 0.83 1.32
CA LYS A 20 16.12 0.73 2.06
C LYS A 20 16.79 2.09 2.27
N ILE A 21 16.79 2.94 1.23
CA ILE A 21 17.33 4.31 1.32
C ILE A 21 16.49 5.15 2.28
N ALA A 22 15.16 5.10 2.17
CA ALA A 22 14.26 5.84 3.03
C ALA A 22 14.41 5.41 4.51
N ARG A 23 14.41 4.11 4.80
CA ARG A 23 14.62 3.62 6.17
C ARG A 23 15.94 4.10 6.76
N ARG A 24 17.02 4.06 5.97
CA ARG A 24 18.34 4.55 6.40
C ARG A 24 18.35 6.07 6.59
N GLY A 25 17.72 6.83 5.70
CA GLY A 25 17.65 8.29 5.76
C GLY A 25 16.83 8.81 6.95
N TRP A 26 15.74 8.14 7.31
CA TRP A 26 14.85 8.54 8.41
C TRP A 26 15.09 7.79 9.72
N ASN A 27 16.10 6.91 9.77
CA ASN A 27 16.44 6.03 10.89
C ASN A 27 15.23 5.23 11.41
N ILE A 28 14.45 4.67 10.47
CA ILE A 28 13.23 3.91 10.77
C ILE A 28 13.65 2.45 10.99
N PRO A 29 13.45 1.88 12.19
CA PRO A 29 13.78 0.48 12.42
C PRO A 29 12.95 -0.43 11.51
N TYR A 30 13.50 -1.59 11.14
CA TYR A 30 12.71 -2.70 10.61
C TYR A 30 11.90 -3.29 11.76
N ASN A 31 10.87 -2.58 12.21
CA ASN A 31 9.95 -3.14 13.18
C ASN A 31 9.03 -4.11 12.42
N ARG A 32 8.83 -5.29 12.99
CA ARG A 32 7.98 -6.33 12.41
C ARG A 32 6.55 -5.86 12.62
N LYS A 33 6.00 -5.09 11.66
CA LYS A 33 4.63 -4.51 11.64
C LYS A 33 3.99 -4.74 12.99
N SER A 34 4.35 -3.93 13.98
CA SER A 34 3.77 -4.14 15.29
C SER A 34 2.31 -3.85 15.05
N GLY A 35 1.51 -4.91 14.94
CA GLY A 35 0.09 -4.78 14.74
C GLY A 35 -0.39 -3.79 15.76
N PHE A 36 -1.55 -3.20 15.53
CA PHE A 36 -2.27 -2.55 16.62
C PHE A 36 -2.72 -3.60 17.66
N GLU A 37 -1.83 -4.52 18.07
CA GLU A 37 -1.94 -5.46 19.17
C GLU A 37 -2.23 -4.63 20.41
N GLY A 38 -3.51 -4.60 20.79
CA GLY A 38 -4.01 -3.86 21.94
C GLY A 38 -4.77 -2.57 21.62
N HIS A 39 -5.01 -2.18 20.36
CA HIS A 39 -5.81 -0.99 20.04
C HIS A 39 -7.08 -1.31 19.25
N GLY A 40 -8.21 -1.11 19.96
CA GLY A 40 -9.58 -0.93 19.46
C GLY A 40 -10.05 -1.90 18.38
N THR A 41 -10.91 -2.84 18.75
CA THR A 41 -11.67 -3.72 17.84
C THR A 41 -12.16 -3.02 16.56
N ILE A 42 -12.58 -1.76 16.67
CA ILE A 42 -13.09 -0.93 15.56
C ILE A 42 -12.09 -0.80 14.40
N HIS A 43 -10.80 -0.54 14.66
CA HIS A 43 -9.81 -0.38 13.58
C HIS A 43 -9.65 -1.67 12.77
N THR A 44 -9.52 -2.80 13.47
CA THR A 44 -9.43 -4.13 12.87
C THR A 44 -10.68 -4.46 12.06
N TRP A 45 -11.86 -4.08 12.54
CA TRP A 45 -13.12 -4.24 11.81
C TRP A 45 -13.16 -3.37 10.55
N VAL A 46 -12.72 -2.11 10.61
CA VAL A 46 -12.68 -1.21 9.44
C VAL A 46 -11.77 -1.78 8.35
N ILE A 47 -10.56 -2.24 8.71
CA ILE A 47 -9.64 -2.86 7.74
C ILE A 47 -10.25 -4.13 7.16
N ARG A 48 -10.83 -5.01 8.00
CA ARG A 48 -11.46 -6.26 7.53
C ARG A 48 -12.62 -5.98 6.59
N ILE A 49 -13.51 -5.06 6.93
CA ILE A 49 -14.66 -4.68 6.10
C ILE A 49 -14.17 -4.12 4.77
N GLY A 50 -13.18 -3.22 4.79
CA GLY A 50 -12.64 -2.66 3.56
C GLY A 50 -12.01 -3.73 2.65
N TRP A 51 -11.28 -4.70 3.19
CA TRP A 51 -10.78 -5.84 2.40
C TRP A 51 -11.91 -6.71 1.85
N THR A 52 -12.95 -6.99 2.64
CA THR A 52 -14.11 -7.74 2.16
C THR A 52 -14.80 -7.02 0.99
N VAL A 53 -15.01 -5.70 1.11
CA VAL A 53 -15.59 -4.89 0.03
C VAL A 53 -14.69 -4.91 -1.20
N PHE A 54 -13.36 -4.79 -1.02
CA PHE A 54 -12.39 -4.90 -2.12
C PHE A 54 -12.54 -6.24 -2.86
N PHE A 55 -12.57 -7.37 -2.15
CA PHE A 55 -12.73 -8.68 -2.78
C PHE A 55 -14.07 -8.82 -3.52
N ILE A 56 -15.16 -8.30 -2.95
CA ILE A 56 -16.46 -8.29 -3.61
C ILE A 56 -16.39 -7.48 -4.91
N CYS A 57 -15.84 -6.27 -4.87
CA CYS A 57 -15.68 -5.44 -6.06
C CYS A 57 -14.78 -6.09 -7.12
N ALA A 58 -13.68 -6.72 -6.70
CA ALA A 58 -12.75 -7.37 -7.61
C ALA A 58 -13.34 -8.63 -8.28
N VAL A 59 -14.11 -9.44 -7.54
CA VAL A 59 -14.63 -10.72 -8.05
C VAL A 59 -15.92 -10.55 -8.84
N PHE A 60 -16.82 -9.66 -8.42
CA PHE A 60 -18.17 -9.59 -8.98
C PHE A 60 -18.41 -8.44 -9.95
N PHE A 61 -17.59 -7.38 -9.89
CA PHE A 61 -17.87 -6.13 -10.61
C PHE A 61 -16.78 -5.73 -11.59
N GLU A 62 -15.64 -6.44 -11.63
CA GLU A 62 -14.46 -6.12 -12.47
C GLU A 62 -14.10 -4.62 -12.43
N ALA A 63 -14.35 -3.99 -11.28
CA ALA A 63 -14.30 -2.54 -11.15
C ALA A 63 -12.90 -2.10 -10.72
N GLU A 64 -11.95 -2.14 -11.66
CA GLU A 64 -10.52 -1.92 -11.40
C GLU A 64 -10.23 -0.57 -10.71
N LEU A 65 -10.85 0.52 -11.20
CA LEU A 65 -10.75 1.86 -10.63
C LEU A 65 -11.31 1.95 -9.20
N VAL A 66 -12.43 1.27 -8.95
CA VAL A 66 -13.05 1.22 -7.62
C VAL A 66 -12.18 0.42 -6.66
N GLY A 67 -11.60 -0.69 -7.12
CA GLY A 67 -10.64 -1.49 -6.36
C GLY A 67 -9.40 -0.69 -5.96
N ALA A 68 -8.82 0.05 -6.91
CA ALA A 68 -7.68 0.94 -6.65
C ALA A 68 -8.03 2.01 -5.61
N MET A 69 -9.20 2.65 -5.71
CA MET A 69 -9.68 3.62 -4.71
C MET A 69 -9.81 3.02 -3.32
N ILE A 70 -10.36 1.79 -3.20
CA ILE A 70 -10.50 1.12 -1.91
C ILE A 70 -9.13 0.85 -1.28
N ILE A 71 -8.15 0.41 -2.06
CA ILE A 71 -6.77 0.20 -1.57
C ILE A 71 -6.15 1.52 -1.08
N VAL A 72 -6.30 2.61 -1.84
CA VAL A 72 -5.81 3.93 -1.43
C VAL A 72 -6.44 4.37 -0.11
N LEU A 73 -7.75 4.18 0.05
CA LEU A 73 -8.44 4.52 1.29
C LEU A 73 -7.98 3.67 2.48
N LEU A 74 -7.79 2.36 2.27
CA LEU A 74 -7.30 1.44 3.31
C LEU A 74 -5.88 1.79 3.77
N MET A 75 -4.95 1.96 2.81
CA MET A 75 -3.56 2.31 3.12
C MET A 75 -3.45 3.72 3.73
N GLY A 76 -4.24 4.68 3.23
CA GLY A 76 -4.31 6.02 3.80
C GLY A 76 -4.86 6.02 5.23
N PHE A 77 -5.88 5.21 5.51
CA PHE A 77 -6.40 5.03 6.86
C PHE A 77 -5.36 4.39 7.79
N GLU A 78 -4.65 3.36 7.32
CA GLU A 78 -3.57 2.72 8.08
C GLU A 78 -2.44 3.72 8.39
N ALA A 79 -1.97 4.48 7.40
CA ALA A 79 -0.97 5.52 7.58
C ALA A 79 -1.44 6.61 8.56
N PHE A 80 -2.69 7.05 8.46
CA PHE A 80 -3.26 8.03 9.38
C PHE A 80 -3.30 7.51 10.82
N MET A 81 -3.68 6.25 11.01
CA MET A 81 -3.72 5.63 12.33
C MET A 81 -2.32 5.42 12.91
N GLN A 82 -1.36 5.00 12.08
CA GLN A 82 0.04 4.89 12.49
C GLN A 82 0.61 6.27 12.86
N TRP A 83 0.27 7.32 12.10
CA TRP A 83 0.67 8.69 12.41
C TRP A 83 0.07 9.19 13.72
N ARG A 84 -1.22 8.92 13.98
CA ARG A 84 -1.90 9.34 15.21
C ARG A 84 -1.37 8.60 16.44
N MET A 85 -1.17 7.29 16.34
CA MET A 85 -0.93 6.43 17.51
C MET A 85 0.55 6.10 17.75
N LYS A 86 1.35 5.94 16.69
CA LYS A 86 2.76 5.50 16.73
C LYS A 86 3.68 6.46 15.98
N LYS A 87 3.46 7.77 16.16
CA LYS A 87 4.23 8.84 15.48
C LYS A 87 5.75 8.70 15.69
N ALA A 88 6.17 8.22 16.86
CA ALA A 88 7.57 8.05 17.21
C ALA A 88 8.27 6.97 16.36
N GLU A 89 7.56 5.92 15.97
CA GLU A 89 8.11 4.82 15.15
C GLU A 89 8.24 5.20 13.67
N ARG A 90 7.54 6.26 13.24
CA ARG A 90 7.58 6.78 11.86
C ARG A 90 7.20 5.78 10.77
N GLU A 91 6.63 4.63 11.11
CA GLU A 91 6.17 3.62 10.14
C GLU A 91 5.15 4.19 9.14
N TYR A 92 4.37 5.20 9.54
CA TYR A 92 3.44 5.91 8.66
C TYR A 92 4.13 6.52 7.43
N ILE A 93 5.41 6.89 7.52
CA ILE A 93 6.20 7.40 6.39
C ILE A 93 6.41 6.29 5.37
N MET A 94 6.68 5.07 5.83
CA MET A 94 6.83 3.91 4.96
C MET A 94 5.49 3.56 4.32
N THR A 95 4.39 3.48 5.09
CA THR A 95 3.06 3.21 4.52
C THR A 95 2.61 4.27 3.51
N LEU A 96 2.97 5.55 3.71
CA LEU A 96 2.75 6.60 2.70
C LEU A 96 3.63 6.42 1.47
N LEU A 97 4.89 6.02 1.64
CA LEU A 97 5.80 5.73 0.52
C LEU A 97 5.28 4.56 -0.31
N ASP A 98 4.79 3.50 0.35
CA ASP A 98 4.15 2.34 -0.28
C ASP A 98 2.93 2.77 -1.08
N LEU A 99 2.10 3.65 -0.51
CA LEU A 99 0.93 4.19 -1.18
C LEU A 99 1.31 5.01 -2.43
N VAL A 100 2.31 5.89 -2.32
CA VAL A 100 2.80 6.69 -3.47
C VAL A 100 3.36 5.76 -4.55
N PHE A 101 4.15 4.76 -4.15
CA PHE A 101 4.69 3.78 -5.07
C PHE A 101 3.58 2.98 -5.76
N PHE A 102 2.55 2.56 -5.03
CA PHE A 102 1.40 1.85 -5.56
C PHE A 102 0.63 2.69 -6.59
N ILE A 103 0.39 3.97 -6.31
CA ILE A 103 -0.25 4.89 -7.25
C ILE A 103 0.58 5.02 -8.53
N ILE A 104 1.89 5.26 -8.40
CA ILE A 104 2.80 5.37 -9.56
C ILE A 104 2.80 4.06 -10.35
N PHE A 105 2.89 2.91 -9.67
CA PHE A 105 2.91 1.59 -10.29
C PHE A 105 1.65 1.31 -11.11
N ILE A 106 0.47 1.67 -10.59
CA ILE A 106 -0.80 1.55 -11.31
C ILE A 106 -0.87 2.54 -12.47
N THR A 107 -0.57 3.82 -12.24
CA THR A 107 -0.64 4.85 -13.29
C THR A 107 0.28 4.51 -14.46
N VAL A 108 1.53 4.15 -14.18
CA VAL A 108 2.49 3.75 -15.20
C VAL A 108 2.04 2.47 -15.91
N GLY A 109 1.50 1.49 -15.16
CA GLY A 109 0.93 0.26 -15.72
C GLY A 109 -0.19 0.54 -16.72
N TYR A 110 -1.19 1.35 -16.35
CA TYR A 110 -2.27 1.76 -17.25
C TYR A 110 -1.76 2.55 -18.46
N THR A 111 -0.73 3.39 -18.29
CA THR A 111 -0.17 4.15 -19.40
C THR A 111 0.48 3.23 -20.43
N PHE A 112 1.19 2.19 -19.98
CA PHE A 112 1.77 1.18 -20.87
C PHE A 112 0.72 0.28 -21.53
N ASP A 113 -0.35 -0.07 -20.82
CA ASP A 113 -1.46 -0.84 -21.38
C ASP A 113 -2.25 -0.05 -22.43
N PHE A 114 -2.31 1.29 -22.29
CA PHE A 114 -2.91 2.20 -23.28
C PHE A 114 -2.01 2.47 -24.50
N LEU A 115 -0.71 2.19 -24.41
CA LEU A 115 0.29 2.40 -25.47
C LEU A 115 0.57 1.13 -26.30
N VAL A 116 -0.06 -0.01 -25.97
CA VAL A 116 0.01 -1.30 -26.68
C VAL A 116 -1.32 -1.58 -27.35
#